data_AF-A0A924IJB0-F1
#
_entry.id   AF-A0A924IJB0-F1
#
_cell.length_a   1.000
_cell.length_b   1.000
_cell.length_c   1.000
_cell.angle_alpha   90.00
_cell.angle_beta   90.00
_cell.angle_gamma   90.00
#
_symmetry.space_group_name_H-M   'P 1'
#
loop_
_entity.id
_entity.type
_entity.pdbx_description
1 polymer ?
#
loop_
_entity_poly.entity_id
_entity_poly.type
_entity_poly.pdbx_seq_one_letter_code
_entity_poly.pdbx_strand_id
1 'polypeptide(L)' 'DRTVGSPATVRQKLDDLLALTAADEIMVMNLIADHTDRVRSYELLAEQAFADRLARPQHAGPSPLQPV' A
#
# COMPACT_ATOMS: atom_id res chain seq x y z
N ASP A 1 7.87 -10.72 -7.40
CA ASP A 1 7.28 -11.40 -6.24
C ASP A 1 5.82 -10.94 -6.12
N ARG A 2 4.88 -11.82 -5.73
CA ARG A 2 3.49 -11.44 -5.44
C ARG A 2 3.33 -11.16 -3.93
N THR A 3 2.81 -9.97 -3.59
CA THR A 3 2.48 -9.60 -2.21
C THR A 3 1.13 -10.18 -1.81
N VAL A 4 1.14 -11.34 -1.14
CA VAL A 4 -0.06 -12.05 -0.65
C VAL A 4 0.27 -12.72 0.68
N GLY A 5 -0.64 -12.68 1.64
CA GLY A 5 -0.48 -13.34 2.94
C GLY A 5 -1.31 -12.69 4.04
N SER A 6 -0.92 -12.96 5.29
CA SER A 6 -1.46 -12.25 6.45
C SER A 6 -1.02 -10.77 6.43
N PRO A 7 -1.67 -9.88 7.21
CA PRO A 7 -1.26 -8.49 7.31
C PRO A 7 0.23 -8.32 7.70
N ALA A 8 0.74 -9.16 8.59
CA ALA A 8 2.15 -9.14 9.00
C ALA A 8 3.09 -9.53 7.85
N THR A 9 2.75 -10.56 7.07
CA THR A 9 3.52 -10.96 5.89
C THR A 9 3.51 -9.86 4.82
N VAL A 10 2.36 -9.24 4.59
CA VAL A 10 2.22 -8.16 3.62
C VAL A 10 3.01 -6.92 4.04
N ARG A 11 2.97 -6.54 5.33
CA ARG A 11 3.80 -5.45 5.88
C ARG A 11 5.28 -5.68 5.60
N GLN A 12 5.80 -6.86 5.95
CA GLN A 12 7.22 -7.18 5.74
C GLN A 12 7.63 -7.06 4.27
N LYS A 13 6.85 -7.66 3.36
CA LYS A 13 7.16 -7.61 1.91
C LYS A 13 7.15 -6.19 1.34
N LEU A 14 6.21 -5.35 1.81
CA LEU A 14 6.12 -3.97 1.35
C LEU A 14 7.24 -3.11 1.96
N ASP A 15 7.67 -3.38 3.20
CA ASP A 15 8.84 -2.75 3.79
C ASP A 15 10.12 -3.11 3.04
N ASP A 16 10.29 -4.38 2.66
CA ASP A 16 11.42 -4.82 1.83
C ASP A 16 11.41 -4.13 0.47
N LEU A 17 10.23 -3.97 -0.15
CA LEU A 17 10.07 -3.27 -1.42
C LEU A 17 10.46 -1.78 -1.30
N LEU A 18 10.01 -1.10 -0.25
CA LEU A 18 10.35 0.31 0.00
C LEU A 18 11.86 0.48 0.24
N ALA A 19 12.46 -0.40 1.03
CA ALA A 19 13.90 -0.36 1.29
C ALA A 19 14.73 -0.58 0.02
N LEU A 20 14.26 -1.47 -0.86
CA LEU A 20 14.93 -1.77 -2.13
C LEU A 20 14.80 -0.64 -3.16
N THR A 21 13.68 0.06 -3.17
CA THR A 21 13.33 1.04 -4.22
C THR A 21 13.50 2.49 -3.80
N ALA A 22 13.58 2.76 -2.51
CA ALA A 22 13.51 4.10 -1.92
C ALA A 22 12.28 4.91 -2.36
N ALA A 23 11.18 4.24 -2.71
CA ALA A 23 9.94 4.91 -3.07
C ALA A 23 9.30 5.59 -1.84
N ASP A 24 8.74 6.78 -2.05
CA ASP A 24 7.99 7.50 -1.00
C ASP A 24 6.55 6.98 -0.86
N GLU A 25 6.01 6.38 -1.94
CA GLU A 25 4.63 5.93 -2.03
C GLU A 25 4.53 4.55 -2.69
N ILE A 26 3.48 3.80 -2.35
CA ILE A 26 3.12 2.53 -2.99
C ILE A 26 1.69 2.60 -3.50
N MET A 27 1.50 2.33 -4.79
CA MET A 27 0.17 2.07 -5.34
C MET A 27 -0.20 0.60 -5.16
N VAL A 28 -1.30 0.32 -4.46
CA VAL A 28 -1.79 -1.05 -4.23
C VAL A 28 -2.89 -1.39 -5.23
N MET A 29 -2.62 -2.40 -6.07
CA MET A 29 -3.60 -3.01 -6.96
C MET A 29 -3.83 -4.46 -6.57
N ASN A 30 -5.10 -4.87 -6.47
CA ASN A 30 -5.47 -6.28 -6.31
C ASN A 30 -6.44 -6.70 -7.41
N LEU A 31 -6.43 -7.99 -7.73
CA LEU A 31 -7.36 -8.64 -8.65
C LEU A 31 -8.20 -9.64 -7.85
N ILE A 32 -9.00 -9.11 -6.91
CA ILE A 32 -9.92 -9.90 -6.10
C ILE A 32 -11.32 -9.76 -6.73
N ALA A 33 -11.91 -10.92 -7.05
CA ALA A 33 -13.19 -11.00 -7.77
C ALA A 33 -14.36 -10.51 -6.91
N ASP A 34 -14.44 -11.00 -5.67
CA ASP A 34 -15.48 -10.57 -4.73
C ASP A 34 -15.19 -9.14 -4.25
N HIS A 35 -16.22 -8.28 -4.30
CA HIS A 35 -16.08 -6.89 -3.92
C HIS A 35 -15.84 -6.72 -2.41
N THR A 36 -16.51 -7.53 -1.59
CA THR A 36 -16.39 -7.48 -0.14
C THR A 36 -15.00 -7.90 0.29
N ASP A 37 -14.46 -8.96 -0.32
CA ASP A 37 -13.08 -9.39 -0.07
C ASP A 37 -12.06 -8.33 -0.53
N ARG A 38 -12.34 -7.66 -1.67
CA ARG A 38 -11.50 -6.56 -2.14
C ARG A 38 -11.47 -5.41 -1.14
N VAL A 39 -12.64 -4.99 -0.64
CA VAL A 39 -12.75 -3.95 0.40
C VAL A 39 -12.02 -4.39 1.67
N ARG A 40 -12.25 -5.63 2.12
CA ARG A 40 -11.61 -6.18 3.31
C ARG A 40 -10.09 -6.21 3.20
N SER A 41 -9.55 -6.50 2.01
CA SER A 41 -8.11 -6.43 1.76
C SER A 41 -7.54 -5.03 1.97
N TYR A 42 -8.26 -3.98 1.58
CA TYR A 42 -7.83 -2.60 1.79
C TYR A 42 -7.97 -2.17 3.25
N GLU A 43 -9.03 -2.59 3.95
CA GLU A 43 -9.17 -2.36 5.39
C GLU A 43 -8.03 -2.99 6.18
N LEU A 44 -7.69 -4.27 5.90
CA LEU A 44 -6.58 -4.96 6.56
C LEU A 44 -5.24 -4.26 6.31
N LEU A 45 -5.04 -3.72 5.11
CA LEU A 45 -3.87 -2.92 4.79
C LEU A 45 -3.82 -1.64 5.64
N ALA A 46 -4.93 -0.90 5.69
CA ALA A 46 -5.00 0.37 6.41
C ALA A 46 -4.93 0.22 7.93
N GLU A 47 -5.62 -0.77 8.49
CA GLU A 47 -5.81 -0.91 9.94
C GLU A 47 -4.73 -1.77 10.62
N GLN A 48 -4.10 -2.69 9.89
CA GLN A 48 -3.19 -3.66 10.50
C GLN A 48 -1.79 -3.61 9.89
N ALA A 49 -1.70 -3.54 8.56
CA ALA A 49 -0.39 -3.52 7.89
C ALA A 49 0.26 -2.13 7.84
N PHE A 50 -0.49 -1.02 7.88
CA PHE A 50 0.06 0.35 7.71
C PHE A 50 -0.58 1.43 8.59
N ALA A 51 -1.32 1.07 9.64
CA ALA A 51 -2.02 2.03 10.49
C ALA A 51 -1.12 3.16 11.04
N ASP A 52 0.12 2.83 11.38
CA ASP A 52 1.13 3.75 11.89
C ASP A 52 1.66 4.73 10.83
N ARG A 53 1.56 4.40 9.54
CA ARG A 53 2.10 5.21 8.44
C ARG A 53 1.06 6.11 7.78
N LEU A 54 -0.22 5.73 7.80
CA LEU A 54 -1.31 6.53 7.21
C LEU A 54 -1.68 7.78 8.04
N ALA A 55 -1.25 7.86 9.30
CA ALA A 55 -1.46 9.02 10.14
C ALA A 55 -0.52 10.21 9.79
N ARG A 56 0.46 10.03 8.89
CA ARG A 56 1.41 11.08 8.50
C ARG A 56 0.76 12.03 7.48
N PRO A 57 0.90 13.37 7.63
CA PRO A 57 0.46 14.29 6.58
C PRO A 57 1.19 13.98 5.28
N GLN A 58 0.41 13.85 4.20
CA GLN A 58 0.90 13.73 2.83
C GLN A 58 1.89 14.86 2.52
N HIS A 59 3.07 14.50 1.99
CA HIS A 59 4.09 15.46 1.57
C HIS A 59 3.47 16.43 0.54
N ALA A 60 3.51 17.73 0.81
CA ALA A 60 3.19 18.75 -0.18
C ALA A 60 4.34 18.81 -1.21
N GLY A 61 4.31 17.96 -2.24
CA GLY A 61 5.30 17.86 -3.32
C GLY A 61 4.62 17.47 -4.64
N PRO A 62 5.27 17.73 -5.80
CA PRO A 62 4.70 18.53 -6.88
C PRO A 62 3.47 17.90 -7.56
N SER A 63 2.65 18.81 -8.08
CA SER A 63 1.38 18.65 -8.81
C SER A 63 1.21 17.34 -9.60
N PRO A 64 -0.01 16.77 -9.67
CA PRO A 64 -0.31 15.61 -10.49
C PRO A 64 0.19 15.80 -11.92
N LEU A 65 0.72 14.70 -12.47
CA LEU A 65 1.25 14.52 -13.82
C LEU A 65 0.71 15.59 -14.78
N GLN A 66 1.57 16.51 -15.22
CA GLN A 66 1.22 17.36 -16.34
C GLN A 66 0.98 16.46 -17.55
N PRO A 67 -0.15 16.62 -18.26
CA PRO A 67 -0.43 15.82 -19.44
C PRO A 67 0.67 16.07 -20.48
N VAL A 68 1.25 14.97 -20.98
CA VAL A 68 2.14 14.97 -22.15
C VAL A 68 1.42 15.45 -23.40
#